data_AF-V6TIV6-F1
#
_entry.id   AF-V6TIV6-F1
#
_cell.length_a   1.000
_cell.length_b   1.000
_cell.length_c   1.000
_cell.angle_alpha   90.00
_cell.angle_beta   90.00
_cell.angle_gamma   90.00
#
_symmetry.space_group_name_H-M   'P 1'
#
loop_
_entity.id
_entity.type
_entity.pdbx_description
1 polymer ?
#
loop_
_entity_poly.entity_id
_entity_poly.type
_entity_poly.pdbx_seq_one_letter_code
_entity_poly.pdbx_strand_id
1 'polypeptide(L)'
;MSHVRVPPDGSLGDESSGSPESPFIWTRPYVLPRLLGTYIPEKLIGLEQQLKTVKLHILGTARHGISSTLLIRGLRGSGKTQLIGLAIAQATRELNSDSNNNTLPYIIQADAISVDPLQLCSRICSALDEGFDPKKRAARHLLLEKAMELLVNGGPIVLIIENIDNYLASGSFLYKLFDLCHSETRTICAIYTTRVYKFVSSLPMRVQSRFTYELVDTMQNLSLAPIPTGHNLKELAHKASISFLRQFILDRLTIAIPDSHPLSAGSPEPTLKKVVDKQSLLSIESSKLFDVIAWNDALEEILRSPEIEDTLSWIVSLIRDCYLYLQLTSAIYLSFMRCPKKPSVDAFNHAAVLYIQSSHPDQQAQALEGLSNEACYLLGAIIDYCRCQNSLMFTLSNVISAFSSGKGAHLSTQMYQLMQASIFELIDGKIVFKRQSSWRLVVPIPKILEFSKRLPESIRILF
;
A
#
# COMPACT_ATOMS: atom_id res chain seq x y z
N MET A 1 -45.44 60.26 -36.52
CA MET A 1 -44.49 60.70 -37.55
C MET A 1 -43.60 61.79 -36.96
N SER A 2 -42.37 61.45 -36.57
CA SER A 2 -41.18 62.31 -36.58
C SER A 2 -40.00 61.50 -36.03
N HIS A 3 -39.08 61.15 -36.91
CA HIS A 3 -37.83 60.43 -36.64
C HIS A 3 -36.84 61.30 -35.86
N VAL A 4 -36.08 60.70 -34.94
CA VAL A 4 -34.67 61.04 -34.72
C VAL A 4 -33.91 59.74 -34.42
N ARG A 5 -32.80 59.52 -35.13
CA ARG A 5 -31.82 58.44 -34.94
C ARG A 5 -30.50 59.04 -34.46
N VAL A 6 -29.62 58.15 -33.94
CA VAL A 6 -28.15 58.24 -33.72
C VAL A 6 -27.75 58.71 -32.30
N PRO A 7 -26.64 58.26 -31.66
CA PRO A 7 -25.66 57.17 -31.93
C PRO A 7 -25.41 56.18 -30.75
N PRO A 8 -24.50 55.17 -30.92
CA PRO A 8 -24.11 54.19 -29.91
C PRO A 8 -22.84 54.59 -29.14
N ASP A 9 -22.76 54.24 -27.85
CA ASP A 9 -21.51 53.96 -27.13
C ASP A 9 -21.85 53.38 -25.74
N GLY A 10 -21.11 52.37 -25.30
CA GLY A 10 -21.28 51.77 -23.97
C GLY A 10 -20.75 50.36 -23.84
N SER A 11 -19.43 50.24 -23.88
CA SER A 11 -18.65 49.06 -23.47
C SER A 11 -19.03 48.55 -22.08
N LEU A 12 -19.29 47.25 -21.97
CA LEU A 12 -19.20 46.48 -20.73
C LEU A 12 -18.12 45.42 -20.94
N GLY A 13 -17.00 45.61 -20.25
CA GLY A 13 -15.93 44.63 -20.18
C GLY A 13 -16.34 43.47 -19.28
N ASP A 14 -16.29 42.26 -19.82
CA ASP A 14 -16.23 41.02 -19.05
C ASP A 14 -14.75 40.71 -18.78
N GLU A 15 -14.24 41.17 -17.63
CA GLU A 15 -13.06 40.59 -17.02
C GLU A 15 -13.44 39.22 -16.45
N SER A 16 -13.25 38.19 -17.27
CA SER A 16 -13.26 36.80 -16.79
C SER A 16 -11.97 36.54 -15.99
N SER A 17 -12.13 36.50 -14.67
CA SER A 17 -11.14 36.01 -13.72
C SER A 17 -10.97 34.49 -13.86
N GLY A 18 -10.33 34.05 -14.94
CA GLY A 18 -9.79 32.70 -15.07
C GLY A 18 -8.59 32.56 -14.15
N SER A 19 -8.68 31.72 -13.12
CA SER A 19 -7.50 31.26 -12.38
C SER A 19 -6.47 30.75 -13.40
N PRO A 20 -5.18 31.14 -13.34
CA PRO A 20 -4.19 30.67 -14.28
C PRO A 20 -4.11 29.15 -14.19
N GLU A 21 -4.58 28.46 -15.24
CA GLU A 21 -4.44 27.02 -15.36
C GLU A 21 -2.97 26.66 -15.23
N SER A 22 -2.65 25.68 -14.37
CA SER A 22 -1.26 25.28 -14.15
C SER A 22 -0.61 24.87 -15.47
N PRO A 23 0.60 25.37 -15.79
CA PRO A 23 1.27 25.05 -17.04
C PRO A 23 1.62 23.55 -17.18
N PHE A 24 1.39 22.73 -16.15
CA PHE A 24 1.72 21.31 -16.11
C PHE A 24 0.51 20.37 -16.23
N ILE A 25 -0.70 20.89 -16.52
CA ILE A 25 -1.91 20.06 -16.72
C ILE A 25 -1.70 18.95 -17.77
N TRP A 26 -0.88 19.22 -18.79
CA TRP A 26 -0.55 18.26 -19.84
C TRP A 26 0.19 17.01 -19.32
N THR A 27 0.83 17.04 -18.15
CA THR A 27 1.52 15.87 -17.55
C THR A 27 0.56 14.82 -17.00
N ARG A 28 -0.68 15.24 -16.69
CA ARG A 28 -1.72 14.43 -16.03
C ARG A 28 -1.99 13.06 -16.69
N PRO A 29 -2.21 12.95 -18.01
CA PRO A 29 -2.43 11.65 -18.66
C PRO A 29 -1.22 10.70 -18.58
N TYR A 30 0.00 11.21 -18.37
CA TYR A 30 1.21 10.39 -18.32
C TYR A 30 1.56 9.95 -16.90
N VAL A 31 1.40 10.84 -15.91
CA VAL A 31 1.84 10.62 -14.53
C VAL A 31 0.75 9.96 -13.68
N LEU A 32 -0.50 10.41 -13.75
CA LEU A 32 -1.57 9.88 -12.88
C LEU A 32 -1.80 8.37 -13.02
N PRO A 33 -1.81 7.75 -14.22
CA PRO A 33 -2.00 6.31 -14.32
C PRO A 33 -0.91 5.50 -13.61
N ARG A 34 0.33 6.03 -13.55
CA ARG A 34 1.46 5.39 -12.85
C ARG A 34 1.31 5.49 -11.33
N LEU A 35 0.73 6.59 -10.85
CA LEU A 35 0.49 6.84 -9.43
C LEU A 35 -0.74 6.09 -8.89
N LEU A 36 -1.79 5.95 -9.70
CA LEU A 36 -3.02 5.25 -9.32
C LEU A 36 -2.90 3.72 -9.39
N GLY A 37 -1.75 3.19 -9.83
CA GLY A 37 -1.52 1.75 -9.95
C GLY A 37 -2.41 1.09 -11.01
N THR A 38 -2.93 1.86 -11.96
CA THR A 38 -3.68 1.33 -13.11
C THR A 38 -2.75 0.71 -14.16
N TYR A 39 -1.43 0.86 -13.99
CA TYR A 39 -0.39 0.33 -14.86
C TYR A 39 0.57 -0.60 -14.09
N ILE A 40 0.97 -1.71 -14.71
CA ILE A 40 2.06 -2.56 -14.21
C ILE A 40 3.37 -1.87 -14.60
N PRO A 41 4.20 -1.42 -13.65
CA PRO A 41 5.44 -0.70 -13.97
C PRO A 41 6.38 -1.56 -14.81
N GLU A 42 7.08 -0.95 -15.76
CA GLU A 42 8.06 -1.65 -16.61
C GLU A 42 9.28 -2.12 -15.83
N LYS A 43 9.63 -1.37 -14.77
CA LYS A 43 10.75 -1.62 -13.89
C LYS A 43 10.28 -1.64 -12.45
N LEU A 44 10.78 -2.59 -11.69
CA LEU A 44 10.59 -2.65 -10.25
C LEU A 44 11.92 -2.26 -9.61
N ILE A 45 11.99 -0.99 -9.21
CA ILE A 45 13.18 -0.42 -8.58
C ILE A 45 13.52 -1.25 -7.34
N GLY A 46 14.76 -1.71 -7.28
CA GLY A 46 15.25 -2.48 -6.14
C GLY A 46 14.52 -3.81 -5.98
N LEU A 47 14.00 -4.43 -7.04
CA LEU A 47 13.54 -5.82 -7.04
C LEU A 47 13.99 -6.56 -8.31
N GLU A 48 15.02 -6.06 -8.99
CA GLU A 48 15.48 -6.55 -10.29
C GLU A 48 15.99 -7.99 -10.19
N GLN A 49 16.71 -8.31 -9.10
CA GLN A 49 17.21 -9.66 -8.86
C GLN A 49 16.05 -10.64 -8.57
N GLN A 50 15.12 -10.25 -7.71
CA GLN A 50 13.92 -11.02 -7.41
C GLN A 50 13.09 -11.25 -8.68
N LEU A 51 12.96 -10.23 -9.53
CA LEU A 51 12.25 -10.32 -10.81
C LEU A 51 12.92 -11.33 -11.74
N LYS A 52 14.24 -11.28 -11.84
CA LYS A 52 15.01 -12.24 -12.64
C LYS A 52 14.83 -13.67 -12.14
N THR A 53 14.88 -13.89 -10.83
CA THR A 53 14.64 -15.21 -10.22
C THR A 53 13.25 -15.72 -10.55
N VAL A 54 12.19 -14.96 -10.23
CA VAL A 54 10.80 -15.38 -10.49
C VAL A 54 10.57 -15.66 -11.97
N LYS A 55 11.07 -14.79 -12.87
CA LYS A 55 10.99 -14.99 -14.32
C LYS A 55 11.68 -16.28 -14.75
N LEU A 56 12.87 -16.57 -14.21
CA LEU A 56 13.65 -17.75 -14.55
C LEU A 56 12.92 -19.04 -14.17
N HIS A 57 12.25 -19.10 -13.02
CA HIS A 57 11.44 -20.27 -12.64
C HIS A 57 10.24 -20.47 -13.58
N ILE A 58 9.53 -19.39 -13.92
CA ILE A 58 8.40 -19.46 -14.85
C ILE A 58 8.86 -19.99 -16.22
N LEU A 59 9.96 -19.46 -16.76
CA LEU A 59 10.54 -19.92 -18.02
C LEU A 59 11.09 -21.35 -17.92
N GLY A 60 11.69 -21.72 -16.79
CA GLY A 60 12.18 -23.06 -16.51
C GLY A 60 11.05 -24.10 -16.57
N THR A 61 9.91 -23.79 -15.95
CA THR A 61 8.72 -24.65 -16.01
C THR A 61 8.13 -24.71 -17.41
N ALA A 62 8.00 -23.56 -18.09
CA ALA A 62 7.39 -23.50 -19.43
C ALA A 62 8.24 -24.20 -20.51
N ARG A 63 9.56 -24.00 -20.51
CA ARG A 63 10.46 -24.52 -21.56
C ARG A 63 11.00 -25.92 -21.26
N HIS A 64 11.32 -26.20 -20.00
CA HIS A 64 12.04 -27.42 -19.62
C HIS A 64 11.20 -28.37 -18.76
N GLY A 65 9.96 -27.99 -18.42
CA GLY A 65 9.11 -28.80 -17.55
C GLY A 65 9.62 -28.91 -16.11
N ILE A 66 10.51 -28.01 -15.68
CA ILE A 66 11.08 -28.05 -14.33
C ILE A 66 10.04 -27.56 -13.32
N SER A 67 9.64 -28.42 -12.39
CA SER A 67 8.82 -28.00 -11.24
C SER A 67 9.62 -27.16 -10.26
N SER A 68 8.99 -26.10 -9.74
CA SER A 68 9.61 -25.22 -8.75
C SER A 68 8.58 -24.64 -7.79
N THR A 69 9.00 -24.39 -6.55
CA THR A 69 8.16 -23.74 -5.54
C THR A 69 8.90 -22.52 -4.99
N LEU A 70 8.24 -21.37 -5.05
CA LEU A 70 8.75 -20.09 -4.60
C LEU A 70 7.89 -19.56 -3.46
N LEU A 71 8.52 -19.12 -2.37
CA LEU A 71 7.87 -18.35 -1.31
C LEU A 71 8.36 -16.90 -1.38
N ILE A 72 7.50 -16.01 -1.85
CA ILE A 72 7.75 -14.57 -1.88
C ILE A 72 7.30 -13.95 -0.56
N ARG A 73 8.27 -13.49 0.23
CA ARG A 73 8.05 -12.91 1.55
C ARG A 73 8.20 -11.39 1.52
N GLY A 74 7.32 -10.70 2.25
CA GLY A 74 7.56 -9.31 2.62
C GLY A 74 6.32 -8.57 3.09
N LEU A 75 6.51 -7.36 3.62
CA LEU A 75 5.43 -6.55 4.20
C LEU A 75 4.34 -6.22 3.17
N ARG A 76 3.17 -5.80 3.68
CA ARG A 76 2.13 -5.23 2.80
C ARG A 76 2.73 -4.04 2.05
N GLY A 77 2.36 -3.89 0.78
CA GLY A 77 2.85 -2.80 -0.06
C GLY A 77 4.27 -2.94 -0.61
N SER A 78 5.02 -4.02 -0.28
CA SER A 78 6.37 -4.26 -0.82
C SER A 78 6.46 -4.64 -2.31
N GLY A 79 5.37 -4.51 -3.07
CA GLY A 79 5.36 -4.77 -4.52
C GLY A 79 5.32 -6.25 -4.93
N LYS A 80 5.01 -7.20 -4.03
CA LYS A 80 4.96 -8.65 -4.33
C LYS A 80 4.05 -9.00 -5.52
N THR A 81 2.83 -8.45 -5.55
CA THR A 81 1.86 -8.71 -6.62
C THR A 81 2.36 -8.13 -7.95
N GLN A 82 2.95 -6.94 -7.92
CA GLN A 82 3.55 -6.31 -9.11
C GLN A 82 4.78 -7.08 -9.60
N LEU A 83 5.59 -7.64 -8.71
CA LEU A 83 6.71 -8.52 -9.02
C LEU A 83 6.26 -9.74 -9.82
N ILE A 84 5.23 -10.43 -9.35
CA ILE A 84 4.67 -11.59 -10.04
C ILE A 84 4.08 -11.18 -11.39
N GLY A 85 3.25 -10.12 -11.41
CA GLY A 85 2.61 -9.66 -12.64
C GLY A 85 3.61 -9.27 -13.73
N LEU A 86 4.68 -8.55 -13.36
CA LEU A 86 5.73 -8.18 -14.31
C LEU A 86 6.56 -9.39 -14.76
N ALA A 87 6.89 -10.32 -13.86
CA ALA A 87 7.60 -11.55 -14.21
C ALA A 87 6.81 -12.38 -15.23
N ILE A 88 5.50 -12.53 -15.04
CA ILE A 88 4.60 -13.22 -15.97
C ILE A 88 4.55 -12.50 -17.31
N ALA A 89 4.37 -11.17 -17.31
CA ALA A 89 4.30 -10.40 -18.55
C ALA A 89 5.59 -10.52 -19.36
N GLN A 90 6.76 -10.42 -18.69
CA GLN A 90 8.06 -10.59 -19.35
C GLN A 90 8.29 -12.01 -19.84
N ALA A 91 7.97 -13.03 -19.04
CA ALA A 91 8.10 -14.43 -19.44
C ALA A 91 7.19 -14.77 -20.63
N THR A 92 5.94 -14.32 -20.61
CA THR A 92 4.96 -14.56 -21.68
C THR A 92 5.41 -13.91 -22.99
N ARG A 93 5.93 -12.67 -22.95
CA ARG A 93 6.49 -12.01 -24.12
C ARG A 93 7.67 -12.78 -24.72
N GLU A 94 8.56 -13.27 -23.87
CA GLU A 94 9.73 -14.06 -24.29
C GLU A 94 9.32 -15.42 -24.90
N LEU A 95 8.30 -16.07 -24.33
CA LEU A 95 7.73 -17.31 -24.85
C LEU A 95 7.02 -17.10 -26.20
N ASN A 96 6.30 -16.00 -26.36
CA ASN A 96 5.62 -15.66 -27.62
C ASN A 96 6.59 -15.30 -28.75
N SER A 97 7.77 -14.75 -28.43
CA SER A 97 8.79 -14.42 -29.43
C SER A 97 9.57 -15.64 -29.92
N ASP A 98 9.58 -16.74 -29.15
CA ASP A 98 10.27 -17.97 -29.53
C ASP A 98 9.39 -18.81 -30.45
N SER A 99 9.69 -18.81 -31.75
CA SER A 99 8.97 -19.62 -32.75
C SER A 99 9.03 -21.13 -32.51
N ASN A 100 9.90 -21.59 -31.61
CA ASN A 100 10.09 -23.00 -31.25
C ASN A 100 9.30 -23.43 -30.00
N ASN A 101 8.66 -22.52 -29.27
CA ASN A 101 7.91 -22.84 -28.04
C ASN A 101 6.41 -22.92 -28.32
N ASN A 102 5.90 -24.14 -28.54
CA ASN A 102 4.49 -24.37 -28.84
C ASN A 102 3.55 -24.41 -27.61
N THR A 103 4.06 -24.28 -26.38
CA THR A 103 3.21 -24.46 -25.18
C THR A 103 3.36 -23.29 -24.21
N LEU A 104 2.32 -22.44 -24.15
CA LEU A 104 2.16 -21.42 -23.11
C LEU A 104 1.70 -22.09 -21.81
N PRO A 105 2.25 -21.68 -20.64
CA PRO A 105 1.82 -22.23 -19.37
C PRO A 105 0.42 -21.74 -18.98
N TYR A 106 -0.37 -22.60 -18.33
CA TYR A 106 -1.62 -22.22 -17.70
C TYR A 106 -1.35 -21.39 -16.44
N ILE A 107 -1.78 -20.13 -16.42
CA ILE A 107 -1.59 -19.23 -15.28
C ILE A 107 -2.86 -19.24 -14.43
N ILE A 108 -2.75 -19.73 -13.19
CA ILE A 108 -3.86 -19.78 -12.23
C ILE A 108 -3.49 -18.90 -11.04
N GLN A 109 -4.22 -17.81 -10.83
CA GLN A 109 -3.99 -16.87 -9.74
C GLN A 109 -5.20 -16.79 -8.79
N ALA A 110 -4.91 -16.84 -7.48
CA ALA A 110 -5.90 -16.65 -6.45
C ALA A 110 -5.33 -15.85 -5.27
N ASP A 111 -6.19 -15.02 -4.67
CA ASP A 111 -5.90 -14.34 -3.41
C ASP A 111 -6.63 -15.05 -2.28
N ALA A 112 -5.89 -15.66 -1.36
CA ALA A 112 -6.42 -16.44 -0.25
C ALA A 112 -7.21 -15.59 0.77
N ILE A 113 -7.19 -14.26 0.65
CA ILE A 113 -8.11 -13.38 1.40
C ILE A 113 -9.55 -13.51 0.86
N SER A 114 -9.70 -13.63 -0.45
CA SER A 114 -11.00 -13.57 -1.15
C SER A 114 -11.51 -14.94 -1.59
N VAL A 115 -10.61 -15.91 -1.75
CA VAL A 115 -10.88 -17.24 -2.28
C VAL A 115 -10.63 -18.23 -1.17
N ASP A 116 -11.61 -19.09 -0.87
CA ASP A 116 -11.39 -20.23 0.01
C ASP A 116 -10.72 -21.40 -0.75
N PRO A 117 -10.13 -22.40 -0.06
CA PRO A 117 -9.48 -23.52 -0.73
C PRO A 117 -10.36 -24.30 -1.72
N LEU A 118 -11.68 -24.38 -1.47
CA LEU A 118 -12.61 -25.10 -2.33
C LEU A 118 -12.86 -24.30 -3.62
N GLN A 119 -13.02 -22.99 -3.51
CA GLN A 119 -13.15 -22.09 -4.65
C GLN A 119 -11.87 -22.09 -5.50
N LEU A 120 -10.69 -22.17 -4.88
CA LEU A 120 -9.43 -22.36 -5.59
C LEU A 120 -9.44 -23.68 -6.38
N CYS A 121 -9.85 -24.79 -5.76
CA CYS A 121 -9.98 -26.07 -6.47
C CYS A 121 -10.97 -25.96 -7.65
N SER A 122 -12.10 -25.27 -7.46
CA SER A 122 -13.06 -25.01 -8.55
C SER A 122 -12.43 -24.20 -9.69
N ARG A 123 -11.62 -23.18 -9.38
CA ARG A 123 -10.91 -22.39 -10.41
C ARG A 123 -9.89 -23.22 -11.16
N ILE A 124 -9.16 -24.09 -10.47
CA ILE A 124 -8.21 -25.01 -11.09
C ILE A 124 -8.95 -25.95 -12.05
N CYS A 125 -10.06 -26.55 -11.62
CA CYS A 125 -10.88 -27.40 -12.49
C CYS A 125 -11.41 -26.62 -13.70
N SER A 126 -11.99 -25.43 -13.52
CA SER A 126 -12.47 -24.61 -14.63
C SER A 126 -11.37 -24.16 -15.60
N ALA A 127 -10.13 -24.00 -15.13
CA ALA A 127 -9.02 -23.57 -15.97
C ALA A 127 -8.37 -24.71 -16.77
N LEU A 128 -8.44 -25.95 -16.26
CA LEU A 128 -7.75 -27.10 -16.85
C LEU A 128 -8.71 -28.12 -17.49
N ASP A 129 -10.00 -28.06 -17.19
CA ASP A 129 -11.03 -28.96 -17.73
C ASP A 129 -12.18 -28.13 -18.35
N GLU A 130 -12.21 -28.05 -19.68
CA GLU A 130 -13.24 -27.33 -20.45
C GLU A 130 -14.67 -27.88 -20.21
N GLY A 131 -14.80 -29.14 -19.78
CA GLY A 131 -16.08 -29.77 -19.48
C GLY A 131 -16.57 -29.55 -18.05
N PHE A 132 -15.81 -28.86 -17.20
CA PHE A 132 -16.16 -28.65 -15.80
C PHE A 132 -17.22 -27.55 -15.62
N ASP A 133 -18.41 -27.94 -15.17
CA ASP A 133 -19.49 -27.00 -14.80
C ASP A 133 -19.40 -26.63 -13.30
N PRO A 134 -19.03 -25.37 -12.96
CA PRO A 134 -18.93 -24.93 -11.56
C PRO A 134 -20.28 -24.87 -10.84
N LYS A 135 -21.41 -24.93 -11.57
CA LYS A 135 -22.77 -24.91 -10.98
C LYS A 135 -23.18 -26.26 -10.43
N LYS A 136 -22.60 -27.35 -10.95
CA LYS A 136 -22.79 -28.69 -10.40
C LYS A 136 -21.95 -28.78 -9.12
N ARG A 137 -22.59 -28.63 -7.96
CA ARG A 137 -21.93 -28.81 -6.66
C ARG A 137 -21.36 -30.23 -6.55
N ALA A 138 -20.10 -30.41 -6.91
CA ALA A 138 -19.35 -31.60 -6.56
C ALA A 138 -19.17 -31.64 -5.03
N ALA A 139 -19.13 -32.83 -4.45
CA ALA A 139 -18.77 -33.00 -3.05
C ALA A 139 -17.34 -32.45 -2.82
N ARG A 140 -17.10 -31.81 -1.67
CA ARG A 140 -15.83 -31.10 -1.37
C ARG A 140 -14.58 -31.96 -1.55
N HIS A 141 -14.65 -33.23 -1.15
CA HIS A 141 -13.52 -34.17 -1.27
C HIS A 141 -13.23 -34.50 -2.74
N LEU A 142 -14.27 -34.70 -3.54
CA LEU A 142 -14.17 -35.02 -4.97
C LEU A 142 -13.56 -33.85 -5.77
N LEU A 143 -13.92 -32.61 -5.41
CA LEU A 143 -13.38 -31.42 -6.08
C LEU A 143 -11.88 -31.26 -5.80
N LEU A 144 -11.45 -31.50 -4.57
CA LEU A 144 -10.05 -31.43 -4.20
C LEU A 144 -9.24 -32.52 -4.92
N GLU A 145 -9.73 -33.75 -4.95
CA GLU A 145 -9.06 -34.86 -5.65
C GLU A 145 -8.95 -34.59 -7.15
N LYS A 146 -10.04 -34.14 -7.78
CA LYS A 146 -10.05 -33.78 -9.21
C LYS A 146 -9.09 -32.62 -9.52
N ALA A 147 -9.08 -31.57 -8.69
CA ALA A 147 -8.17 -30.45 -8.89
C ALA A 147 -6.71 -30.89 -8.78
N MET A 148 -6.38 -31.75 -7.81
CA MET A 148 -5.03 -32.29 -7.65
C MET A 148 -4.64 -33.16 -8.84
N GLU A 149 -5.54 -34.02 -9.32
CA GLU A 149 -5.35 -34.85 -10.52
C GLU A 149 -5.07 -34.01 -11.78
N LEU A 150 -5.85 -32.96 -12.02
CA LEU A 150 -5.67 -32.05 -13.16
C LEU A 150 -4.33 -31.31 -13.10
N LEU A 151 -3.86 -30.96 -11.90
CA LEU A 151 -2.53 -30.38 -11.73
C LEU A 151 -1.40 -31.39 -12.03
N VAL A 152 -1.64 -32.70 -11.88
CA VAL A 152 -0.65 -33.74 -12.23
C VAL A 152 -0.55 -33.94 -13.74
N ASN A 153 -1.71 -34.06 -14.38
CA ASN A 153 -1.82 -34.54 -15.77
C ASN A 153 -1.84 -33.39 -16.79
N GLY A 154 -1.88 -32.14 -16.33
CA GLY A 154 -1.91 -30.95 -17.17
C GLY A 154 -0.56 -30.63 -17.84
N GLY A 155 -0.60 -29.69 -18.78
CA GLY A 155 0.61 -29.05 -19.32
C GLY A 155 1.35 -28.19 -18.28
N PRO A 156 2.34 -27.38 -18.69
CA PRO A 156 3.04 -26.52 -17.76
C PRO A 156 2.08 -25.55 -17.06
N ILE A 157 2.12 -25.48 -15.73
CA ILE A 157 1.20 -24.67 -14.91
C ILE A 157 2.00 -23.70 -14.03
N VAL A 158 1.57 -22.45 -13.99
CA VAL A 158 2.02 -21.44 -13.03
C VAL A 158 0.89 -21.18 -12.03
N LEU A 159 1.02 -21.73 -10.83
CA LEU A 159 0.04 -21.60 -9.75
C LEU A 159 0.47 -20.50 -8.79
N ILE A 160 -0.32 -19.45 -8.67
CA ILE A 160 -0.04 -18.29 -7.81
C ILE A 160 -1.09 -18.21 -6.71
N ILE A 161 -0.66 -18.29 -5.45
CA ILE A 161 -1.53 -18.07 -4.29
C ILE A 161 -0.98 -16.90 -3.48
N GLU A 162 -1.72 -15.80 -3.50
CA GLU A 162 -1.40 -14.63 -2.71
C GLU A 162 -1.95 -14.74 -1.28
N ASN A 163 -1.20 -14.18 -0.32
CA ASN A 163 -1.55 -14.15 1.10
C ASN A 163 -1.85 -15.55 1.69
N ILE A 164 -0.97 -16.52 1.38
CA ILE A 164 -1.14 -17.93 1.76
C ILE A 164 -1.28 -18.15 3.29
N ASP A 165 -0.88 -17.16 4.10
CA ASP A 165 -1.14 -17.16 5.54
C ASP A 165 -2.61 -17.36 5.92
N ASN A 166 -3.55 -16.94 5.07
CA ASN A 166 -4.99 -17.16 5.31
C ASN A 166 -5.41 -18.62 5.19
N TYR A 167 -4.59 -19.48 4.58
CA TYR A 167 -4.85 -20.92 4.47
C TYR A 167 -4.25 -21.74 5.60
N LEU A 168 -3.56 -21.13 6.58
CA LEU A 168 -2.95 -21.85 7.71
C LEU A 168 -3.97 -22.69 8.51
N ALA A 169 -5.22 -22.22 8.62
CA ALA A 169 -6.31 -22.97 9.25
C ALA A 169 -6.70 -24.25 8.48
N SER A 170 -6.40 -24.31 7.18
CA SER A 170 -6.73 -25.42 6.27
C SER A 170 -5.53 -26.35 6.07
N GLY A 171 -4.94 -26.84 7.16
CA GLY A 171 -3.69 -27.61 7.13
C GLY A 171 -3.73 -28.90 6.28
N SER A 172 -4.89 -29.54 6.11
CA SER A 172 -5.04 -30.72 5.22
C SER A 172 -4.96 -30.36 3.74
N PHE A 173 -5.47 -29.19 3.36
CA PHE A 173 -5.35 -28.65 2.00
C PHE A 173 -3.90 -28.30 1.70
N LEU A 174 -3.24 -27.55 2.59
CA LEU A 174 -1.82 -27.19 2.44
C LEU A 174 -0.92 -28.41 2.36
N TYR A 175 -1.19 -29.45 3.16
CA TYR A 175 -0.48 -30.72 3.07
C TYR A 175 -0.55 -31.32 1.66
N LYS A 176 -1.76 -31.48 1.11
CA LYS A 176 -1.96 -32.05 -0.23
C LYS A 176 -1.34 -31.16 -1.31
N LEU A 177 -1.48 -29.84 -1.19
CA LEU A 177 -0.92 -28.89 -2.14
C LEU A 177 0.62 -28.93 -2.17
N PHE A 178 1.27 -28.92 -1.00
CA PHE A 178 2.74 -28.95 -0.95
C PHE A 178 3.31 -30.32 -1.31
N ASP A 179 2.64 -31.39 -0.90
CA ASP A 179 2.96 -32.74 -1.39
C ASP A 179 2.84 -32.81 -2.91
N LEU A 180 1.87 -32.08 -3.48
CA LEU A 180 1.69 -32.02 -4.91
C LEU A 180 2.88 -31.33 -5.59
N CYS A 181 3.29 -30.17 -5.08
CA CYS A 181 4.41 -29.40 -5.64
C CYS A 181 5.80 -30.07 -5.43
N HIS A 182 5.91 -31.03 -4.50
CA HIS A 182 7.16 -31.73 -4.21
C HIS A 182 7.47 -32.86 -5.21
N SER A 183 6.48 -33.42 -5.89
CA SER A 183 6.71 -34.56 -6.79
C SER A 183 7.44 -34.17 -8.07
N GLU A 184 8.49 -34.92 -8.43
CA GLU A 184 9.33 -34.65 -9.61
C GLU A 184 8.63 -34.89 -10.97
N THR A 185 7.52 -35.63 -10.99
CA THR A 185 6.83 -36.03 -12.23
C THR A 185 5.92 -34.95 -12.82
N ARG A 186 6.01 -33.70 -12.34
CA ARG A 186 5.05 -32.63 -12.66
C ARG A 186 5.74 -31.41 -13.25
N THR A 187 4.98 -30.55 -13.92
CA THR A 187 5.45 -29.31 -14.57
C THR A 187 4.78 -28.08 -13.94
N ILE A 188 4.92 -27.92 -12.61
CA ILE A 188 4.26 -26.84 -11.85
C ILE A 188 5.28 -25.84 -11.31
N CYS A 189 5.08 -24.56 -11.60
CA CYS A 189 5.71 -23.45 -10.88
C CYS A 189 4.71 -22.91 -9.85
N ALA A 190 4.91 -23.23 -8.58
CA ALA A 190 4.07 -22.76 -7.49
C ALA A 190 4.68 -21.51 -6.85
N ILE A 191 3.95 -20.39 -6.87
CA ILE A 191 4.39 -19.11 -6.31
C ILE A 191 3.43 -18.72 -5.19
N TYR A 192 3.97 -18.63 -3.97
CA TYR A 192 3.21 -18.30 -2.78
C TYR A 192 3.66 -16.95 -2.23
N THR A 193 2.73 -16.05 -1.91
CA THR A 193 3.08 -14.79 -1.23
C THR A 193 2.63 -14.78 0.22
N THR A 194 3.47 -14.24 1.11
CA THR A 194 3.10 -14.06 2.51
C THR A 194 3.67 -12.78 3.10
N ARG A 195 2.93 -12.23 4.07
CA ARG A 195 3.38 -11.14 4.95
C ARG A 195 4.00 -11.63 6.27
N VAL A 196 3.82 -12.91 6.60
CA VAL A 196 4.23 -13.46 7.89
C VAL A 196 5.71 -13.85 7.82
N TYR A 197 6.55 -13.16 8.58
CA TYR A 197 8.01 -13.41 8.58
C TYR A 197 8.36 -14.88 8.92
N LYS A 198 7.62 -15.44 9.88
CA LYS A 198 7.75 -16.80 10.42
C LYS A 198 6.71 -17.78 9.85
N PHE A 199 6.26 -17.59 8.60
CA PHE A 199 5.22 -18.41 7.98
C PHE A 199 5.50 -19.91 8.09
N VAL A 200 6.72 -20.34 7.77
CA VAL A 200 7.08 -21.76 7.73
C VAL A 200 7.06 -22.41 9.12
N SER A 201 7.48 -21.69 10.16
CA SER A 201 7.36 -22.18 11.54
C SER A 201 5.93 -22.18 12.08
N SER A 202 5.01 -21.46 11.43
CA SER A 202 3.58 -21.51 11.77
C SER A 202 2.88 -22.74 11.15
N LEU A 203 3.53 -23.46 10.24
CA LEU A 203 2.98 -24.67 9.65
C LEU A 203 3.12 -25.87 10.62
N PRO A 204 2.14 -26.79 10.66
CA PRO A 204 2.30 -28.05 11.38
C PRO A 204 3.48 -28.86 10.82
N MET A 205 4.22 -29.60 11.68
CA MET A 205 5.43 -30.33 11.29
C MET A 205 5.26 -31.20 10.03
N ARG A 206 4.13 -31.91 9.90
CA ARG A 206 3.82 -32.77 8.73
C ARG A 206 3.70 -31.99 7.41
N VAL A 207 3.28 -30.73 7.47
CA VAL A 207 3.12 -29.85 6.31
C VAL A 207 4.47 -29.21 5.98
N GLN A 208 5.19 -28.79 7.01
CA GLN A 208 6.53 -28.21 6.89
C GLN A 208 7.50 -29.19 6.21
N SER A 209 7.47 -30.48 6.55
CA SER A 209 8.36 -31.48 5.96
C SER A 209 8.15 -31.69 4.45
N ARG A 210 6.97 -31.35 3.92
CA ARG A 210 6.64 -31.45 2.49
C ARG A 210 6.85 -30.12 1.75
N PHE A 211 7.13 -29.04 2.47
CA PHE A 211 7.25 -27.72 1.90
C PHE A 211 8.71 -27.42 1.54
N THR A 212 9.10 -27.79 0.32
CA THR A 212 10.38 -27.39 -0.28
C THR A 212 10.16 -26.10 -1.07
N TYR A 213 10.94 -25.07 -0.80
CA TYR A 213 10.75 -23.76 -1.45
C TYR A 213 12.07 -23.00 -1.55
N GLU A 214 12.16 -22.15 -2.58
CA GLU A 214 13.15 -21.08 -2.65
C GLU A 214 12.54 -19.79 -2.09
N LEU A 215 13.25 -19.13 -1.17
CA LEU A 215 12.79 -17.90 -0.51
C LEU A 215 13.19 -16.68 -1.33
N VAL A 216 12.20 -15.93 -1.78
CA VAL A 216 12.40 -14.62 -2.42
C VAL A 216 11.94 -13.54 -1.45
N ASP A 217 12.89 -12.88 -0.80
CA ASP A 217 12.56 -11.82 0.17
C ASP A 217 12.53 -10.45 -0.50
N THR A 218 11.38 -9.79 -0.45
CA THR A 218 11.19 -8.41 -0.94
C THR A 218 11.58 -7.35 0.09
N MET A 219 11.82 -7.75 1.36
CA MET A 219 12.19 -6.83 2.42
C MET A 219 13.66 -6.42 2.40
N GLN A 220 14.54 -7.18 1.74
CA GLN A 220 15.97 -6.91 1.72
C GLN A 220 16.31 -5.53 1.12
N ASN A 221 15.43 -5.00 0.26
CA ASN A 221 15.64 -3.74 -0.44
C ASN A 221 14.92 -2.54 0.21
N LEU A 222 13.87 -2.79 1.01
CA LEU A 222 13.20 -1.76 1.86
C LEU A 222 13.74 -1.70 3.29
N SER A 223 14.44 -2.76 3.69
CA SER A 223 15.09 -2.91 4.97
C SER A 223 16.46 -3.49 4.67
N LEU A 224 17.43 -2.63 4.37
CA LEU A 224 18.85 -3.00 4.45
C LEU A 224 19.17 -3.31 5.91
N ALA A 225 18.86 -4.52 6.33
CA ALA A 225 19.31 -5.09 7.59
C ALA A 225 20.12 -6.33 7.27
N PRO A 226 21.45 -6.24 7.28
CA PRO A 226 22.26 -7.32 7.80
C PRO A 226 22.32 -7.21 9.34
N ILE A 227 22.23 -8.36 9.96
CA ILE A 227 22.49 -8.67 11.38
C ILE A 227 23.86 -8.08 11.82
N PRO A 228 24.04 -7.72 13.11
CA PRO A 228 24.85 -6.57 13.53
C PRO A 228 26.34 -6.89 13.69
N THR A 229 27.19 -6.23 12.92
CA THR A 229 28.59 -5.93 13.30
C THR A 229 29.06 -4.67 12.56
N GLY A 230 28.97 -3.49 13.20
CA GLY A 230 29.59 -2.24 12.72
C GLY A 230 28.68 -1.01 12.73
N HIS A 231 29.19 0.10 13.28
CA HIS A 231 28.48 1.39 13.38
C HIS A 231 28.17 2.04 12.00
N ASN A 232 28.88 1.71 10.93
CA ASN A 232 28.74 2.34 9.60
C ASN A 232 27.61 1.76 8.73
N LEU A 233 27.09 0.57 9.03
CA LEU A 233 26.12 -0.11 8.17
C LEU A 233 24.71 0.48 8.26
N LYS A 234 24.33 1.03 9.42
CA LYS A 234 23.04 1.73 9.59
C LYS A 234 22.98 3.01 8.77
N GLU A 235 24.07 3.76 8.74
CA GLU A 235 24.17 4.98 7.95
C GLU A 235 24.16 4.67 6.45
N LEU A 236 24.87 3.61 6.03
CA LEU A 236 24.86 3.14 4.66
C LEU A 236 23.46 2.67 4.23
N ALA A 237 22.77 1.90 5.08
CA ALA A 237 21.40 1.45 4.86
C ALA A 237 20.41 2.62 4.73
N HIS A 238 20.59 3.65 5.57
CA HIS A 238 19.79 4.85 5.55
C HIS A 238 20.00 5.66 4.26
N LYS A 239 21.27 5.89 3.86
CA LYS A 239 21.63 6.55 2.60
C LYS A 239 21.09 5.82 1.38
N ALA A 240 21.18 4.49 1.36
CA ALA A 240 20.63 3.68 0.28
C ALA A 240 19.10 3.75 0.23
N SER A 241 18.42 3.84 1.38
CA SER A 241 16.97 4.02 1.46
C SER A 241 16.52 5.40 0.95
N ILE A 242 17.30 6.46 1.22
CA ILE A 242 17.09 7.79 0.63
C ILE A 242 17.27 7.73 -0.89
N SER A 243 18.35 7.10 -1.36
CA SER A 243 18.61 6.92 -2.79
C SER A 243 17.49 6.14 -3.48
N PHE A 244 16.98 5.08 -2.84
CA PHE A 244 15.82 4.33 -3.30
C PHE A 244 14.58 5.22 -3.41
N LEU A 245 14.24 5.98 -2.37
CA LEU A 245 13.07 6.86 -2.38
C LEU A 245 13.18 7.94 -3.47
N ARG A 246 14.36 8.53 -3.62
CA ARG A 246 14.67 9.49 -4.69
C ARG A 246 14.40 8.88 -6.07
N GLN A 247 14.96 7.69 -6.32
CA GLN A 247 14.77 6.98 -7.58
C GLN A 247 13.30 6.59 -7.79
N PHE A 248 12.61 6.19 -6.72
CA PHE A 248 11.20 5.84 -6.76
C PHE A 248 10.32 7.03 -7.14
N ILE A 249 10.54 8.20 -6.55
CA ILE A 249 9.80 9.42 -6.91
C ILE A 249 10.09 9.80 -8.36
N LEU A 250 11.36 9.77 -8.75
CA LEU A 250 11.80 10.13 -10.10
C LEU A 250 11.16 9.22 -11.16
N ASP A 251 11.20 7.90 -11.00
CA ASP A 251 10.58 6.95 -11.94
C ASP A 251 9.07 7.13 -12.09
N ARG A 252 8.39 7.52 -11.01
CA ARG A 252 6.94 7.71 -11.02
C ARG A 252 6.51 9.03 -11.65
N LEU A 253 7.32 10.08 -11.53
CA LEU A 253 6.98 11.42 -12.01
C LEU A 253 7.61 11.79 -13.35
N THR A 254 8.70 11.15 -13.75
CA THR A 254 9.34 11.41 -15.05
C THR A 254 8.54 10.84 -16.20
N ILE A 255 8.47 11.59 -17.30
CA ILE A 255 7.78 11.16 -18.52
C ILE A 255 8.84 10.57 -19.45
N ALA A 256 8.60 9.34 -19.92
CA ALA A 256 9.52 8.67 -20.82
C ALA A 256 9.52 9.38 -22.17
N ILE A 257 10.70 9.74 -22.65
CA ILE A 257 10.89 10.25 -24.01
C ILE A 257 10.98 9.03 -24.93
N PRO A 258 10.13 8.92 -25.97
CA PRO A 258 10.25 7.84 -26.94
C PRO A 258 11.54 8.04 -27.73
N ASP A 259 12.58 7.27 -27.40
CA ASP A 259 13.76 7.17 -28.23
C ASP A 259 13.39 6.57 -29.60
N SER A 260 13.99 7.10 -30.66
CA SER A 260 13.82 6.70 -32.05
C SER A 260 14.41 5.31 -32.34
N HIS A 261 13.81 4.25 -31.80
CA HIS A 261 14.05 2.88 -32.27
C HIS A 261 12.72 2.11 -32.41
N PRO A 262 12.45 1.48 -33.56
CA PRO A 262 11.17 0.85 -33.84
C PRO A 262 11.18 -0.58 -33.31
N LEU A 263 10.29 -0.93 -32.38
CA LEU A 263 9.98 -2.33 -32.12
C LEU A 263 8.48 -2.58 -31.94
N SER A 264 7.95 -3.16 -33.03
CA SER A 264 7.01 -4.26 -33.15
C SER A 264 5.56 -4.05 -32.71
N ALA A 265 4.69 -4.30 -33.69
CA ALA A 265 3.24 -4.22 -33.64
C ALA A 265 2.61 -5.44 -32.94
N GLY A 266 1.45 -5.16 -32.34
CA GLY A 266 0.28 -6.01 -32.15
C GLY A 266 0.46 -7.52 -31.94
N SER A 267 0.12 -7.99 -30.74
CA SER A 267 -0.51 -9.30 -30.55
C SER A 267 -1.49 -9.23 -29.37
N PRO A 268 -2.57 -10.02 -29.36
CA PRO A 268 -3.63 -9.91 -28.36
C PRO A 268 -3.18 -10.52 -27.02
N GLU A 269 -3.18 -9.71 -25.96
CA GLU A 269 -2.85 -10.16 -24.59
C GLU A 269 -4.05 -10.85 -23.89
N PRO A 270 -3.80 -11.89 -23.07
CA PRO A 270 -4.81 -12.55 -22.27
C PRO A 270 -5.21 -11.71 -21.04
N THR A 271 -6.43 -11.96 -20.57
CA THR A 271 -7.19 -11.20 -19.57
C THR A 271 -6.64 -11.26 -18.14
N LEU A 272 -5.53 -10.56 -17.88
CA LEU A 272 -5.11 -10.17 -16.53
C LEU A 272 -4.83 -8.67 -16.54
N LYS A 273 -5.83 -7.86 -16.13
CA LYS A 273 -5.82 -6.38 -16.12
C LYS A 273 -5.09 -5.77 -17.32
N LYS A 274 -5.83 -5.52 -18.42
CA LYS A 274 -5.39 -4.83 -19.65
C LYS A 274 -4.10 -4.02 -19.42
N VAL A 275 -2.96 -4.55 -19.86
CA VAL A 275 -1.78 -3.70 -20.06
C VAL A 275 -2.18 -2.81 -21.23
N VAL A 276 -2.60 -1.58 -20.93
CA VAL A 276 -3.00 -0.63 -21.97
C VAL A 276 -1.78 -0.41 -22.86
N ASP A 277 -1.96 -0.71 -24.15
CA ASP A 277 -0.93 -0.58 -25.18
C ASP A 277 -0.26 0.80 -25.10
N LYS A 278 1.06 0.77 -24.97
CA LYS A 278 1.98 1.92 -25.11
C LYS A 278 1.60 2.82 -26.28
N GLN A 279 1.15 2.23 -27.39
CA GLN A 279 0.86 2.94 -28.64
C GLN A 279 -0.36 3.87 -28.57
N SER A 280 -1.30 3.64 -27.64
CA SER A 280 -2.48 4.51 -27.51
C SER A 280 -2.22 5.80 -26.71
N LEU A 281 -1.09 5.89 -26.00
CA LEU A 281 -0.73 7.03 -25.15
C LEU A 281 0.60 7.72 -25.53
N LEU A 282 1.36 7.18 -26.50
CA LEU A 282 2.74 7.61 -26.78
C LEU A 282 2.95 8.41 -28.08
N SER A 283 1.91 8.95 -28.71
CA SER A 283 2.12 10.05 -29.66
C SER A 283 2.32 11.34 -28.86
N ILE A 284 3.48 11.49 -28.20
CA ILE A 284 3.90 12.80 -27.71
C ILE A 284 4.07 13.66 -28.96
N GLU A 285 3.18 14.64 -29.15
CA GLU A 285 3.32 15.64 -30.20
C GLU A 285 4.71 16.28 -30.06
N SER A 286 5.45 16.38 -31.17
CA SER A 286 6.82 16.92 -31.18
C SER A 286 6.93 18.31 -30.53
N SER A 287 5.84 19.07 -30.50
CA SER A 287 5.72 20.35 -29.80
C SER A 287 5.86 20.28 -28.28
N LYS A 288 5.58 19.14 -27.65
CA LYS A 288 5.63 18.95 -26.19
C LYS A 288 6.93 18.33 -25.68
N LEU A 289 7.85 17.98 -26.58
CA LEU A 289 9.12 17.35 -26.20
C LEU A 289 9.97 18.29 -25.32
N PHE A 290 9.98 19.59 -25.64
CA PHE A 290 10.69 20.59 -24.83
C PHE A 290 10.11 20.70 -23.41
N ASP A 291 8.79 20.66 -23.29
CA ASP A 291 8.11 20.71 -21.99
C ASP A 291 8.36 19.44 -21.16
N VAL A 292 8.45 18.27 -21.81
CA VAL A 292 8.84 17.00 -21.17
C VAL A 292 10.26 17.06 -20.63
N ILE A 293 11.21 17.56 -21.41
CA ILE A 293 12.59 17.72 -20.98
C ILE A 293 12.65 18.71 -19.81
N ALA A 294 12.05 19.88 -19.93
CA ALA A 294 12.00 20.88 -18.87
C ALA A 294 11.33 20.36 -17.58
N TRP A 295 10.30 19.52 -17.68
CA TRP A 295 9.66 18.87 -16.53
C TRP A 295 10.61 17.87 -15.86
N ASN A 296 11.22 16.97 -16.63
CA ASN A 296 12.14 15.96 -16.11
C ASN A 296 13.38 16.61 -15.48
N ASP A 297 13.94 17.64 -16.10
CA ASP A 297 15.10 18.38 -15.59
C ASP A 297 14.76 19.09 -14.28
N ALA A 298 13.59 19.76 -14.20
CA ALA A 298 13.14 20.42 -12.98
C ALA A 298 12.95 19.41 -11.83
N LEU A 299 12.38 18.23 -12.10
CA LEU A 299 12.26 17.17 -11.09
C LEU A 299 13.62 16.67 -10.61
N GLU A 300 14.57 16.49 -11.53
CA GLU A 300 15.91 16.02 -11.19
C GLU A 300 16.70 17.07 -10.38
N GLU A 301 16.59 18.35 -10.74
CA GLU A 301 17.16 19.48 -10.00
C GLU A 301 16.63 19.53 -8.56
N ILE A 302 15.30 19.45 -8.39
CA ILE A 302 14.64 19.42 -7.08
C ILE A 302 15.17 18.26 -6.25
N LEU A 303 15.10 17.04 -6.78
CA LEU A 303 15.49 15.84 -6.05
C LEU A 303 16.99 15.79 -5.72
N ARG A 304 17.85 16.49 -6.47
CA ARG A 304 19.29 16.64 -6.17
C ARG A 304 19.58 17.76 -5.16
N SER A 305 18.61 18.63 -4.85
CA SER A 305 18.80 19.72 -3.90
C SER A 305 19.16 19.18 -2.50
N PRO A 306 20.18 19.75 -1.82
CA PRO A 306 20.54 19.35 -0.46
C PRO A 306 19.43 19.62 0.55
N GLU A 307 18.57 20.61 0.29
CA GLU A 307 17.44 20.99 1.15
C GLU A 307 16.36 19.90 1.25
N ILE A 308 16.31 18.98 0.28
CA ILE A 308 15.38 17.85 0.28
C ILE A 308 15.95 16.63 1.00
N GLU A 309 17.26 16.57 1.19
CA GLU A 309 17.92 15.42 1.83
C GLU A 309 17.38 15.19 3.25
N ASP A 310 17.20 16.27 4.02
CA ASP A 310 16.64 16.21 5.38
C ASP A 310 15.18 15.73 5.37
N THR A 311 14.38 16.19 4.41
CA THR A 311 12.98 15.76 4.25
C THR A 311 12.91 14.28 3.85
N LEU A 312 13.73 13.83 2.90
CA LEU A 312 13.80 12.42 2.48
C LEU A 312 14.30 11.52 3.61
N SER A 313 15.30 11.97 4.35
CA SER A 313 15.81 11.34 5.58
C SER A 313 14.68 11.15 6.60
N TRP A 314 13.90 12.21 6.85
CA TRP A 314 12.75 12.15 7.75
C TRP A 314 11.66 11.20 7.23
N ILE A 315 11.31 11.26 5.94
CA ILE A 315 10.35 10.34 5.32
C ILE A 315 10.79 8.87 5.50
N VAL A 316 12.04 8.53 5.17
CA VAL A 316 12.59 7.17 5.27
C VAL A 316 12.64 6.65 6.71
N SER A 317 12.80 7.56 7.68
CA SER A 317 12.76 7.22 9.11
C SER A 317 11.37 6.81 9.58
N LEU A 318 10.32 7.38 8.97
CA LEU A 318 8.91 7.17 9.34
C LEU A 318 8.23 6.09 8.49
N ILE A 319 8.49 6.08 7.20
CA ILE A 319 7.80 5.30 6.18
C ILE A 319 8.78 4.33 5.56
N ARG A 320 8.42 3.04 5.51
CA ARG A 320 9.19 1.99 4.81
C ARG A 320 8.31 1.10 3.94
N ASP A 321 7.25 1.68 3.41
CA ASP A 321 6.25 1.01 2.58
C ASP A 321 6.13 1.73 1.24
N CYS A 322 6.36 1.01 0.13
CA CYS A 322 6.23 1.57 -1.23
C CYS A 322 4.80 2.07 -1.52
N TYR A 323 3.78 1.51 -0.87
CA TYR A 323 2.41 2.01 -1.01
C TYR A 323 2.28 3.42 -0.44
N LEU A 324 2.85 3.67 0.74
CA LEU A 324 2.87 4.99 1.37
C LEU A 324 3.78 5.94 0.59
N TYR A 325 4.89 5.46 0.03
CA TYR A 325 5.69 6.26 -0.90
C TYR A 325 4.90 6.65 -2.15
N LEU A 326 4.08 5.76 -2.71
CA LEU A 326 3.24 6.07 -3.87
C LEU A 326 2.20 7.16 -3.55
N GLN A 327 1.57 7.08 -2.38
CA GLN A 327 0.63 8.09 -1.90
C GLN A 327 1.31 9.43 -1.64
N LEU A 328 2.49 9.43 -1.01
CA LEU A 328 3.33 10.61 -0.83
C LEU A 328 3.70 11.25 -2.17
N THR A 329 4.19 10.45 -3.14
CA THR A 329 4.51 10.92 -4.48
C THR A 329 3.28 11.51 -5.18
N SER A 330 2.09 10.95 -4.93
CA SER A 330 0.84 11.50 -5.44
C SER A 330 0.51 12.87 -4.82
N ALA A 331 0.72 13.03 -3.52
CA ALA A 331 0.54 14.31 -2.84
C ALA A 331 1.53 15.38 -3.36
N ILE A 332 2.80 15.00 -3.54
CA ILE A 332 3.84 15.86 -4.13
C ILE A 332 3.45 16.29 -5.54
N TYR A 333 3.04 15.35 -6.39
CA TYR A 333 2.59 15.65 -7.75
C TYR A 333 1.41 16.63 -7.74
N LEU A 334 0.38 16.39 -6.91
CA LEU A 334 -0.76 17.30 -6.80
C LEU A 334 -0.36 18.70 -6.31
N SER A 335 0.65 18.80 -5.44
CA SER A 335 1.21 20.09 -5.01
C SER A 335 1.87 20.83 -6.17
N PHE A 336 2.70 20.15 -6.97
CA PHE A 336 3.29 20.73 -8.17
C PHE A 336 2.24 21.22 -9.17
N MET A 337 1.14 20.47 -9.31
CA MET A 337 0.02 20.86 -10.18
C MET A 337 -0.77 22.08 -9.67
N ARG A 338 -0.69 22.40 -8.38
CA ARG A 338 -1.33 23.59 -7.79
C ARG A 338 -0.42 24.82 -7.83
N CYS A 339 0.87 24.64 -8.06
CA CYS A 339 1.80 25.74 -8.20
C CYS A 339 1.65 26.40 -9.58
N PRO A 340 1.47 27.74 -9.65
CA PRO A 340 1.41 28.46 -10.92
C PRO A 340 2.79 28.60 -11.58
N LYS A 341 3.87 28.32 -10.83
CA LYS A 341 5.27 28.35 -11.27
C LYS A 341 5.81 26.93 -11.43
N LYS A 342 7.03 26.82 -11.95
CA LYS A 342 7.78 25.56 -12.03
C LYS A 342 7.77 24.79 -10.69
N PRO A 343 7.82 23.45 -10.70
CA PRO A 343 8.03 22.66 -9.50
C PRO A 343 9.19 23.24 -8.69
N SER A 344 9.05 23.28 -7.36
CA SER A 344 10.05 23.85 -6.47
C SER A 344 10.30 22.95 -5.27
N VAL A 345 11.46 23.15 -4.63
CA VAL A 345 11.82 22.48 -3.38
C VAL A 345 10.81 22.79 -2.26
N ASP A 346 10.36 24.03 -2.14
CA ASP A 346 9.35 24.43 -1.16
C ASP A 346 8.03 23.68 -1.34
N ALA A 347 7.57 23.56 -2.59
CA ALA A 347 6.33 22.85 -2.91
C ALA A 347 6.43 21.34 -2.59
N PHE A 348 7.62 20.76 -2.79
CA PHE A 348 7.92 19.38 -2.41
C PHE A 348 7.88 19.21 -0.88
N ASN A 349 8.66 20.02 -0.16
CA ASN A 349 8.78 19.95 1.30
C ASN A 349 7.44 20.18 1.98
N HIS A 350 6.69 21.19 1.53
CA HIS A 350 5.36 21.49 2.05
C HIS A 350 4.38 20.31 1.83
N ALA A 351 4.37 19.71 0.64
CA ALA A 351 3.52 18.57 0.34
C ALA A 351 3.88 17.34 1.18
N ALA A 352 5.18 17.06 1.33
CA ALA A 352 5.67 15.95 2.13
C ALA A 352 5.31 16.10 3.60
N VAL A 353 5.49 17.30 4.17
CA VAL A 353 5.13 17.60 5.56
C VAL A 353 3.63 17.47 5.78
N LEU A 354 2.80 18.05 4.91
CA LEU A 354 1.34 17.93 4.99
C LEU A 354 0.89 16.46 4.86
N TYR A 355 1.50 15.70 3.95
CA TYR A 355 1.19 14.29 3.79
C TYR A 355 1.53 13.50 5.06
N ILE A 356 2.70 13.72 5.66
CA ILE A 356 3.09 13.03 6.89
C ILE A 356 2.18 13.43 8.05
N GLN A 357 1.87 14.72 8.21
CA GLN A 357 0.94 15.21 9.25
C GLN A 357 -0.47 14.63 9.10
N SER A 358 -0.95 14.47 7.86
CA SER A 358 -2.27 13.91 7.57
C SER A 358 -2.33 12.38 7.58
N SER A 359 -1.20 11.70 7.34
CA SER A 359 -1.10 10.22 7.32
C SER A 359 -0.79 9.63 8.69
N HIS A 360 -0.12 10.41 9.55
CA HIS A 360 0.06 10.12 10.96
C HIS A 360 -0.64 11.19 11.80
N PRO A 361 -1.97 11.38 11.64
CA PRO A 361 -2.67 12.20 12.60
C PRO A 361 -2.49 11.49 13.94
N ASP A 362 -1.97 12.21 14.92
CA ASP A 362 -2.12 11.77 16.29
C ASP A 362 -3.63 11.83 16.56
N GLN A 363 -4.33 10.73 16.23
CA GLN A 363 -5.79 10.63 16.29
C GLN A 363 -6.26 11.02 17.69
N GLN A 364 -5.44 10.75 18.70
CA GLN A 364 -5.64 11.17 20.07
C GLN A 364 -5.54 12.69 20.22
N ALA A 365 -4.57 13.38 19.60
CA ALA A 365 -4.47 14.85 19.63
C ALA A 365 -5.63 15.53 18.89
N GLN A 366 -6.02 15.05 17.71
CA GLN A 366 -7.19 15.57 17.00
C GLN A 366 -8.48 15.32 17.78
N ALA A 367 -8.61 14.16 18.42
CA ALA A 367 -9.75 13.87 19.27
C ALA A 367 -9.77 14.74 20.54
N LEU A 368 -8.61 15.08 21.10
CA LEU A 368 -8.46 16.04 22.20
C LEU A 368 -8.92 17.45 21.77
N GLU A 369 -8.54 17.91 20.58
CA GLU A 369 -8.97 19.20 20.04
C GLU A 369 -10.48 19.29 19.76
N GLY A 370 -11.13 18.15 19.50
CA GLY A 370 -12.58 18.07 19.33
C GLY A 370 -13.39 17.99 20.63
N LEU A 371 -12.74 17.99 21.80
CA LEU A 371 -13.44 17.88 23.08
C LEU A 371 -14.21 19.16 23.43
N SER A 372 -15.39 18.98 24.04
CA SER A 372 -16.12 20.08 24.67
C SER A 372 -15.33 20.61 25.88
N ASN A 373 -15.55 21.88 26.23
CA ASN A 373 -14.92 22.49 27.42
C ASN A 373 -15.20 21.66 28.67
N GLU A 374 -16.41 21.13 28.82
CA GLU A 374 -16.79 20.30 29.95
C GLU A 374 -16.10 18.92 29.94
N ALA A 375 -15.87 18.34 28.75
CA ALA A 375 -15.04 17.13 28.64
C ALA A 375 -13.57 17.42 28.99
N CYS A 376 -13.04 18.59 28.64
CA CYS A 376 -11.72 19.03 29.07
C CYS A 376 -11.61 19.23 30.59
N TYR A 377 -12.65 19.77 31.24
CA TYR A 377 -12.75 19.87 32.70
C TYR A 377 -12.70 18.50 33.36
N LEU A 378 -13.49 17.54 32.85
CA LEU A 378 -13.49 16.16 33.33
C LEU A 378 -12.13 15.48 33.11
N LEU A 379 -11.49 15.71 31.96
CA LEU A 379 -10.15 15.18 31.68
C LEU A 379 -9.09 15.73 32.65
N GLY A 380 -9.12 17.03 32.95
CA GLY A 380 -8.24 17.65 33.95
C GLY A 380 -8.44 17.02 35.34
N ALA A 381 -9.68 16.86 35.79
CA ALA A 381 -10.00 16.21 37.06
C ALA A 381 -9.50 14.75 37.15
N ILE A 382 -9.60 14.01 36.05
CA ILE A 382 -9.10 12.63 35.98
C ILE A 382 -7.57 12.60 36.08
N ILE A 383 -6.88 13.52 35.40
CA ILE A 383 -5.42 13.58 35.41
C ILE A 383 -4.89 13.98 36.77
N ASP A 384 -5.51 14.96 37.43
CA ASP A 384 -5.18 15.35 38.80
C ASP A 384 -5.34 14.15 39.75
N TYR A 385 -6.48 13.44 39.68
CA TYR A 385 -6.70 12.22 40.45
C TYR A 385 -5.62 11.14 40.18
N CYS A 386 -5.32 10.88 38.90
CA CYS A 386 -4.30 9.89 38.52
C CYS A 386 -2.90 10.25 39.02
N ARG A 387 -2.56 11.55 39.05
CA ARG A 387 -1.30 12.05 39.63
C ARG A 387 -1.27 11.89 41.14
N CYS A 388 -2.33 12.29 41.83
CA CYS A 388 -2.42 12.16 43.29
C CYS A 388 -2.32 10.70 43.75
N GLN A 389 -2.91 9.77 42.99
CA GLN A 389 -2.91 8.33 43.30
C GLN A 389 -1.69 7.59 42.73
N ASN A 390 -0.82 8.26 41.97
CA ASN A 390 0.28 7.66 41.23
C ASN A 390 -0.14 6.41 40.42
N SER A 391 -1.34 6.46 39.83
CA SER A 391 -1.98 5.34 39.14
C SER A 391 -2.75 5.84 37.94
N LEU A 392 -2.64 5.14 36.81
CA LEU A 392 -3.41 5.43 35.59
C LEU A 392 -4.84 4.86 35.65
N MET A 393 -5.20 4.22 36.76
CA MET A 393 -6.47 3.53 36.97
C MET A 393 -7.39 4.38 37.83
N PHE A 394 -8.64 4.56 37.41
CA PHE A 394 -9.62 5.33 38.16
C PHE A 394 -11.04 4.77 38.00
N THR A 395 -11.91 5.08 38.96
CA THR A 395 -13.35 4.91 38.80
C THR A 395 -14.00 6.29 38.76
N LEU A 396 -15.07 6.43 37.98
CA LEU A 396 -15.74 7.72 37.82
C LEU A 396 -16.28 8.24 39.17
N SER A 397 -16.72 7.33 40.06
CA SER A 397 -17.14 7.68 41.42
C SER A 397 -16.01 8.33 42.22
N ASN A 398 -14.79 7.82 42.10
CA ASN A 398 -13.65 8.31 42.87
C ASN A 398 -13.21 9.68 42.37
N VAL A 399 -13.16 9.87 41.05
CA VAL A 399 -12.84 11.17 40.44
C VAL A 399 -13.89 12.23 40.83
N ILE A 400 -15.18 11.89 40.75
CA ILE A 400 -16.26 12.80 41.16
C ILE A 400 -16.17 13.11 42.66
N SER A 401 -15.90 12.12 43.51
CA SER A 401 -15.76 12.33 44.95
C SER A 401 -14.56 13.20 45.31
N ALA A 402 -13.48 13.14 44.52
CA ALA A 402 -12.32 14.00 44.68
C ALA A 402 -12.59 15.44 44.22
N PHE A 403 -13.51 15.64 43.25
CA PHE A 403 -13.75 16.95 42.64
C PHE A 403 -14.89 17.76 43.28
N SER A 404 -15.70 17.16 44.17
CA SER A 404 -16.68 17.71 45.14
C SER A 404 -17.45 19.03 44.82
N SER A 405 -17.60 19.43 43.56
CA SER A 405 -18.33 20.67 43.20
C SER A 405 -19.16 20.51 41.92
N GLY A 406 -20.35 19.94 42.06
CA GLY A 406 -21.52 20.32 41.26
C GLY A 406 -21.81 19.58 39.94
N LYS A 407 -23.09 19.21 39.81
CA LYS A 407 -23.86 18.84 38.59
C LYS A 407 -23.57 17.47 37.95
N GLY A 408 -24.25 16.46 38.49
CA GLY A 408 -24.25 15.05 38.06
C GLY A 408 -24.91 14.71 36.71
N ALA A 409 -25.49 15.66 35.96
CA ALA A 409 -26.39 15.33 34.84
C ALA A 409 -25.72 15.29 33.45
N HIS A 410 -24.52 15.86 33.25
CA HIS A 410 -23.84 15.89 31.94
C HIS A 410 -22.59 14.99 31.84
N LEU A 411 -22.20 14.34 32.94
CA LEU A 411 -20.99 13.53 33.03
C LEU A 411 -21.03 12.27 32.16
N SER A 412 -22.20 11.66 31.96
CA SER A 412 -22.33 10.48 31.08
C SER A 412 -22.05 10.84 29.62
N THR A 413 -22.48 12.01 29.17
CA THR A 413 -22.27 12.49 27.80
C THR A 413 -20.81 12.89 27.57
N GLN A 414 -20.18 13.52 28.56
CA GLN A 414 -18.75 13.89 28.51
C GLN A 414 -17.85 12.65 28.56
N MET A 415 -18.19 11.67 29.40
CA MET A 415 -17.47 10.39 29.44
C MET A 415 -17.61 9.64 28.11
N TYR A 416 -18.78 9.69 27.49
CA TYR A 416 -19.00 9.12 26.16
C TYR A 416 -18.15 9.84 25.09
N GLN A 417 -18.02 11.17 25.14
CA GLN A 417 -17.11 11.92 24.25
C GLN A 417 -15.64 11.51 24.47
N LEU A 418 -15.20 11.36 25.71
CA LEU A 418 -13.83 10.93 26.04
C LEU A 418 -13.56 9.46 25.62
N MET A 419 -14.60 8.61 25.68
CA MET A 419 -14.54 7.24 25.16
C MET A 419 -14.50 7.21 23.62
N GLN A 420 -15.33 8.01 22.95
CA GLN A 420 -15.28 8.15 21.50
C GLN A 420 -13.92 8.67 21.03
N ALA A 421 -13.30 9.56 21.81
CA ALA A 421 -11.95 10.06 21.59
C ALA A 421 -10.84 9.03 21.91
N SER A 422 -11.19 7.80 22.33
CA SER A 422 -10.24 6.73 22.70
C SER A 422 -9.22 7.16 23.76
N ILE A 423 -9.61 8.08 24.66
CA ILE A 423 -8.74 8.58 25.72
C ILE A 423 -8.65 7.58 26.89
N PHE A 424 -9.69 6.77 27.06
CA PHE A 424 -9.80 5.77 28.12
C PHE A 424 -10.14 4.38 27.58
N GLU A 425 -9.63 3.35 28.25
CA GLU A 425 -9.98 1.96 28.03
C GLU A 425 -10.71 1.40 29.25
N LEU A 426 -11.80 0.67 29.01
CA LEU A 426 -12.54 -0.07 30.04
C LEU A 426 -11.83 -1.40 30.29
N ILE A 427 -11.39 -1.64 31.52
CA ILE A 427 -10.60 -2.84 31.84
C ILE A 427 -11.47 -4.04 32.17
N ASP A 428 -12.66 -3.81 32.70
CA ASP A 428 -13.63 -4.86 32.98
C ASP A 428 -14.71 -4.90 31.91
N GLY A 429 -14.53 -5.77 30.90
CA GLY A 429 -15.51 -6.05 29.85
C GLY A 429 -16.79 -6.76 30.32
N LYS A 430 -16.98 -6.93 31.63
CA LYS A 430 -18.25 -7.40 32.19
C LYS A 430 -19.23 -6.22 32.17
N ILE A 431 -19.97 -6.11 31.08
CA ILE A 431 -21.19 -5.28 30.98
C ILE A 431 -22.19 -5.81 32.01
N VAL A 432 -22.07 -5.39 33.27
CA VAL A 432 -22.98 -5.78 34.33
C VAL A 432 -23.36 -4.52 35.09
N PHE A 433 -24.41 -3.86 34.61
CA PHE A 433 -25.47 -3.11 35.33
C PHE A 433 -25.15 -2.24 36.57
N LYS A 434 -23.89 -2.07 36.99
CA LYS A 434 -23.45 -1.33 38.16
C LYS A 434 -22.51 -0.22 37.72
N ARG A 435 -22.75 0.98 38.23
CA ARG A 435 -22.05 2.25 37.94
C ARG A 435 -20.57 2.30 38.40
N GLN A 436 -19.91 1.16 38.53
CA GLN A 436 -18.54 1.02 39.02
C GLN A 436 -17.68 0.31 37.96
N SER A 437 -17.41 1.02 36.88
CA SER A 437 -16.41 0.61 35.89
C SER A 437 -15.04 1.19 36.26
N SER A 438 -14.02 0.33 36.18
CA SER A 438 -12.61 0.72 36.29
C SER A 438 -12.09 1.12 34.91
N TRP A 439 -11.53 2.31 34.81
CA TRP A 439 -11.01 2.91 33.58
C TRP A 439 -9.50 3.08 33.67
N ARG A 440 -8.83 2.98 32.52
CA ARG A 440 -7.41 3.33 32.38
C ARG A 440 -7.24 4.45 31.36
N LEU A 441 -6.40 5.43 31.72
CA LEU A 441 -5.93 6.45 30.79
C LEU A 441 -4.97 5.83 29.77
N VAL A 442 -5.31 5.91 28.48
CA VAL A 442 -4.53 5.36 27.36
C VAL A 442 -3.55 6.39 26.81
N VAL A 443 -3.92 7.68 26.88
CA VAL A 443 -3.10 8.78 26.34
C VAL A 443 -1.97 9.13 27.32
N PRO A 444 -0.70 9.21 26.87
CA PRO A 444 0.41 9.63 27.71
C PRO A 444 0.20 11.03 28.30
N ILE A 445 0.40 11.16 29.62
CA ILE A 445 0.26 12.43 30.35
C ILE A 445 1.05 13.60 29.69
N PRO A 446 2.28 13.42 29.16
CA PRO A 446 3.00 14.50 28.49
C PRO A 446 2.26 15.09 27.28
N LYS A 447 1.57 14.25 26.49
CA LYS A 447 0.77 14.72 25.34
C LYS A 447 -0.41 15.57 25.80
N ILE A 448 -1.05 15.17 26.90
CA ILE A 448 -2.20 15.91 27.43
C ILE A 448 -1.76 17.24 28.04
N LEU A 449 -0.58 17.27 28.67
CA LEU A 449 0.03 18.51 29.16
C LEU A 449 0.41 19.48 28.04
N GLU A 450 0.82 18.97 26.88
CA GLU A 450 1.07 19.81 25.72
C GLU A 450 -0.25 20.38 25.16
N PHE A 451 -1.31 19.57 25.12
CA PHE A 451 -2.65 20.00 24.77
C PHE A 451 -3.20 21.07 25.74
N SER A 452 -3.00 20.92 27.05
CA SER A 452 -3.54 21.86 28.05
C SER A 452 -2.99 23.29 27.92
N LYS A 453 -1.80 23.46 27.32
CA LYS A 453 -1.24 24.78 26.98
C LYS A 453 -2.12 25.57 26.00
N ARG A 454 -2.92 24.88 25.17
CA ARG A 454 -3.83 25.50 24.19
C ARG A 454 -5.22 25.81 24.76
N LEU A 455 -5.52 25.35 25.99
CA LEU A 455 -6.82 25.55 26.63
C LEU A 455 -6.92 26.92 27.31
N PRO A 456 -8.15 27.43 27.53
CA PRO A 456 -8.40 28.61 28.36
C PRO A 456 -7.79 28.47 29.76
N GLU A 457 -7.36 29.60 30.34
CA GLU A 457 -6.67 29.64 31.65
C GLU A 457 -7.48 28.96 32.76
N SER A 458 -8.81 29.10 32.72
CA SER A 458 -9.75 28.50 33.69
C SER A 458 -9.76 26.98 33.69
N ILE A 459 -9.32 26.34 32.60
CA ILE A 459 -9.20 24.88 32.46
C ILE A 459 -7.77 24.45 32.70
N ARG A 460 -6.79 25.27 32.28
CA ARG A 460 -5.36 24.95 32.38
C ARG A 460 -4.90 24.69 33.81
N ILE A 461 -5.49 25.35 34.80
CA ILE A 461 -5.18 25.18 36.23
C ILE A 461 -5.40 23.72 36.72
N LEU A 462 -6.18 22.92 36.00
CA LEU A 462 -6.47 21.53 36.34
C LEU A 462 -5.45 20.51 35.78
N PHE A 463 -4.46 20.96 35.01
CA PHE A 463 -3.45 20.13 34.35
C PHE A 463 -2.05 20.49 34.82
#